data_AF-A0A2D5ZFD0-F1
#
_entry.id   AF-A0A2D5ZFD0-F1
#
_cell.length_a   1.000
_cell.length_b   1.000
_cell.length_c   1.000
_cell.angle_alpha   90.00
_cell.angle_beta   90.00
_cell.angle_gamma   90.00
#
_symmetry.space_group_name_H-M   'P 1'
#
loop_
_entity.id
_entity.type
_entity.pdbx_description
1 polymer ?
#
loop_
_entity_poly.entity_id
_entity_poly.type
_entity_poly.pdbx_seq_one_letter_code
_entity_poly.pdbx_strand_id
1 'polypeptide(L)'
;MSLSLAIVTGRDPGPIVERAVADLRSYLSRLFGIDAAAEDGDGNGLRIVVGKIDAPHVRQTCSDLPALSEQGHLLRRIDGRTLVLAGGSDAAVAWAIYELVEQYGVRFLLHEDVLPQEPGPFHLPQIDKVFEP
;
A
#
# COMPACT_ATOMS: atom_id res chain seq x y z
N MET A 1 3.70 -2.03 -23.46
CA MET A 1 2.63 -1.25 -22.82
C MET A 1 3.12 -0.91 -21.42
N SER A 2 3.16 0.36 -21.02
CA SER A 2 3.53 0.72 -19.65
C SER A 2 2.35 0.39 -18.74
N LEU A 3 2.57 -0.32 -17.64
CA LEU A 3 1.55 -0.61 -16.65
C LEU A 3 1.27 0.69 -15.86
N SER A 4 0.04 1.20 -15.94
CA SER A 4 -0.39 2.35 -15.13
C SER A 4 -0.98 1.86 -13.82
N LEU A 5 -0.37 2.28 -12.70
CA LEU A 5 -0.77 1.98 -11.33
C LEU A 5 -1.00 3.29 -10.59
N ALA A 6 -2.17 3.44 -9.97
CA ALA A 6 -2.48 4.57 -9.10
C ALA A 6 -2.26 4.21 -7.64
N ILE A 7 -1.70 5.13 -6.86
CA ILE A 7 -1.72 5.09 -5.39
C ILE A 7 -2.73 6.13 -4.94
N VAL A 8 -3.84 5.66 -4.37
CA VAL A 8 -4.96 6.51 -3.96
C VAL A 8 -4.85 6.81 -2.49
N THR A 9 -4.64 8.08 -2.16
CA THR A 9 -4.64 8.59 -0.78
C THR A 9 -5.91 9.39 -0.48
N GLY A 10 -6.13 9.70 0.79
CA GLY A 10 -7.13 10.70 1.18
C GLY A 10 -6.61 12.12 0.90
N ARG A 11 -7.49 13.12 1.04
CA ARG A 11 -7.08 14.52 0.99
C ARG A 11 -6.18 14.82 2.18
N ASP A 12 -4.96 15.29 1.92
CA ASP A 12 -3.97 15.71 2.92
C ASP A 12 -3.56 14.57 3.89
N PRO A 13 -2.88 13.51 3.40
CA PRO A 13 -2.36 12.46 4.26
C PRO A 13 -1.29 13.02 5.21
N GLY A 14 -1.20 12.50 6.43
CA GLY A 14 -0.18 12.92 7.38
C GLY A 14 1.25 12.69 6.85
N PRO A 15 2.26 13.42 7.37
CA PRO A 15 3.62 13.46 6.79
C PRO A 15 4.32 12.09 6.78
N ILE A 16 3.98 11.20 7.73
CA ILE A 16 4.49 9.83 7.77
C ILE A 16 3.92 9.01 6.59
N VAL A 17 2.62 9.18 6.30
CA VAL A 17 1.95 8.50 5.19
C VAL A 17 2.46 9.04 3.85
N GLU A 18 2.63 10.35 3.72
CA GLU A 18 3.25 10.96 2.53
C GLU A 18 4.63 10.36 2.24
N ARG A 19 5.47 10.26 3.28
CA ARG A 19 6.80 9.68 3.15
C ARG A 19 6.73 8.22 2.73
N ALA A 20 5.90 7.42 3.39
CA ALA A 20 5.77 5.99 3.08
C ALA A 20 5.21 5.77 1.66
N VAL A 21 4.29 6.62 1.18
CA VAL A 21 3.81 6.58 -0.21
C VAL A 21 4.94 6.93 -1.20
N ALA A 22 5.78 7.91 -0.89
CA ALA A 22 6.94 8.22 -1.72
C ALA A 22 7.94 7.05 -1.77
N ASP A 23 8.18 6.38 -0.63
CA ASP A 23 9.01 5.18 -0.58
C ASP A 23 8.38 4.04 -1.40
N LEU A 24 7.07 3.80 -1.29
CA LEU A 24 6.34 2.81 -2.11
C LEU A 24 6.53 3.06 -3.61
N ARG A 25 6.43 4.32 -4.07
CA ARG A 25 6.69 4.69 -5.47
C ARG A 25 8.11 4.34 -5.89
N SER A 26 9.09 4.63 -5.04
CA SER A 26 10.49 4.27 -5.28
C SER A 26 10.67 2.75 -5.42
N TYR A 27 10.05 1.97 -4.53
CA TYR A 27 10.10 0.50 -4.61
C TYR A 27 9.43 -0.06 -5.86
N LEU A 28 8.24 0.43 -6.21
CA LEU A 28 7.54 -0.01 -7.43
C LEU A 28 8.35 0.29 -8.71
N SER A 29 9.03 1.44 -8.74
CA SER A 29 9.94 1.79 -9.84
C SER A 29 11.18 0.87 -9.87
N ARG A 30 11.85 0.67 -8.73
CA ARG A 30 13.07 -0.15 -8.66
C ARG A 30 12.83 -1.64 -8.91
N LEU A 31 11.71 -2.18 -8.43
CA LEU A 31 11.39 -3.60 -8.54
C LEU A 31 10.75 -3.95 -9.89
N PHE A 32 9.90 -3.08 -10.42
CA PHE A 32 9.02 -3.42 -11.54
C PHE A 32 9.03 -2.41 -12.69
N GLY A 33 9.78 -1.31 -12.58
CA GLY A 33 9.81 -0.24 -13.58
C GLY A 33 8.49 0.54 -13.68
N ILE A 34 7.67 0.54 -12.62
CA ILE A 34 6.37 1.22 -12.59
C ILE A 34 6.54 2.62 -12.01
N ASP A 35 6.21 3.64 -12.79
CA ASP A 35 6.01 4.99 -12.28
C ASP A 35 4.55 5.16 -11.86
N ALA A 36 4.28 4.90 -10.58
CA ALA A 36 2.94 5.00 -10.03
C ALA A 36 2.55 6.47 -9.79
N ALA A 37 1.37 6.86 -10.23
CA ALA A 37 0.81 8.20 -9.98
C ALA A 37 0.13 8.22 -8.60
N ALA A 38 0.36 9.29 -7.83
CA ALA A 38 -0.46 9.58 -6.66
C ALA A 38 -1.71 10.35 -7.13
N GLU A 39 -2.89 9.79 -6.91
CA GLU A 39 -4.16 10.38 -7.38
C GLU A 39 -5.19 10.45 -6.25
N ASP A 40 -5.93 11.56 -6.20
CA ASP A 40 -7.18 11.65 -5.43
C ASP A 40 -8.28 10.95 -6.24
N GLY A 41 -8.62 9.72 -5.85
CA GLY A 41 -9.13 8.69 -6.76
C GLY A 41 -10.50 8.91 -7.43
N ASP A 42 -10.63 8.35 -8.65
CA ASP A 42 -11.79 7.53 -9.11
C ASP A 42 -11.46 6.70 -10.40
N GLY A 43 -10.18 6.39 -10.66
CA GLY A 43 -9.76 5.71 -11.88
C GLY A 43 -10.14 4.22 -11.93
N ASN A 44 -10.60 3.73 -13.09
CA ASN A 44 -10.93 2.31 -13.34
C ASN A 44 -9.67 1.41 -13.58
N GLY A 45 -8.49 1.92 -13.23
CA GLY A 45 -7.20 1.29 -13.41
C GLY A 45 -6.80 0.39 -12.25
N LEU A 46 -5.60 -0.19 -12.37
CA LEU A 46 -4.94 -0.86 -11.26
C LEU A 46 -4.62 0.17 -10.18
N ARG A 47 -4.95 -0.12 -8.92
CA ARG A 47 -4.81 0.83 -7.81
C ARG A 47 -4.44 0.17 -6.47
N ILE A 48 -3.68 0.92 -5.68
CA ILE A 48 -3.41 0.64 -4.27
C ILE A 48 -4.04 1.78 -3.47
N VAL A 49 -5.06 1.48 -2.65
CA VAL A 49 -5.76 2.45 -1.82
C VAL A 49 -5.12 2.46 -0.43
N VAL A 50 -4.70 3.64 0.01
CA VAL A 50 -3.90 3.83 1.22
C VAL A 50 -4.58 4.83 2.16
N GLY A 51 -4.75 4.48 3.42
CA GLY A 51 -5.21 5.44 4.43
C GLY A 51 -5.66 4.78 5.72
N LYS A 52 -6.11 5.60 6.68
CA LYS A 52 -6.67 5.06 7.91
C LYS A 52 -7.92 4.22 7.65
N ILE A 53 -8.17 3.23 8.50
CA ILE A 53 -9.29 2.28 8.35
C ILE A 53 -10.66 2.97 8.33
N ASP A 54 -10.77 4.14 8.94
CA ASP A 54 -11.98 4.96 9.00
C ASP A 54 -12.07 6.03 7.91
N ALA A 55 -11.02 6.20 7.10
CA ALA A 55 -10.97 7.24 6.08
C ALA A 55 -12.04 7.00 4.99
N PRO A 56 -12.72 8.06 4.50
CA PRO A 56 -13.84 7.90 3.57
C PRO A 56 -13.49 7.12 2.30
N HIS A 57 -12.33 7.36 1.67
CA HIS A 57 -11.91 6.67 0.45
C HIS A 57 -11.59 5.18 0.67
N VAL A 58 -11.09 4.83 1.86
CA VAL A 58 -10.85 3.43 2.27
C VAL A 58 -12.19 2.71 2.44
N ARG A 59 -13.13 3.31 3.18
CA ARG A 59 -14.48 2.75 3.41
C ARG A 59 -15.34 2.65 2.15
N GLN A 60 -15.20 3.60 1.22
CA GLN A 60 -15.87 3.54 -0.08
C GLN A 60 -15.33 2.40 -0.95
N THR A 61 -14.05 2.05 -0.79
CA THR A 61 -13.42 0.94 -1.51
C THR A 61 -13.77 -0.41 -0.90
N CYS A 62 -13.83 -0.50 0.43
CA CYS A 62 -14.17 -1.71 1.16
C CYS A 62 -15.09 -1.36 2.33
N SER A 63 -16.34 -1.82 2.29
CA SER A 63 -17.34 -1.53 3.32
C SER A 63 -17.26 -2.46 4.53
N ASP A 64 -16.74 -3.68 4.35
CA ASP A 64 -16.66 -4.72 5.38
C ASP A 64 -15.25 -4.77 6.02
N LEU A 65 -14.85 -3.66 6.63
CA LEU A 65 -13.54 -3.53 7.26
C LEU A 65 -13.59 -3.98 8.74
N PRO A 66 -12.59 -4.73 9.21
CA PRO A 66 -12.49 -5.08 10.62
C PRO A 66 -12.17 -3.84 11.47
N ALA A 67 -12.43 -3.92 12.77
CA ALA A 67 -11.84 -2.98 13.72
C ALA A 67 -10.32 -3.22 13.80
N LEU A 68 -9.55 -2.15 13.88
CA LEU A 68 -8.09 -2.18 14.11
C LEU A 68 -7.78 -1.41 15.39
N SER A 69 -6.76 -1.85 16.13
CA SER A 69 -6.13 -1.00 17.14
C SER A 69 -5.36 0.16 16.47
N GLU A 70 -4.93 1.16 17.24
CA GLU A 70 -4.08 2.26 16.74
C GLU A 70 -2.78 1.74 16.09
N GLN A 71 -2.32 0.55 16.47
CA GLN A 71 -1.11 -0.09 15.94
C GLN A 71 -1.42 -1.19 14.92
N GLY A 72 -2.70 -1.53 14.77
CA GLY A 72 -3.17 -2.54 13.85
C GLY A 72 -3.16 -2.03 12.40
N HIS A 73 -2.79 -2.91 11.47
CA HIS A 73 -2.84 -2.62 10.04
C HIS A 73 -3.36 -3.81 9.21
N LEU A 74 -3.86 -3.52 8.02
CA LEU A 74 -4.56 -4.43 7.13
C LEU A 74 -3.97 -4.34 5.72
N LEU A 75 -3.70 -5.51 5.14
CA LEU A 75 -3.50 -5.67 3.70
C LEU A 75 -4.65 -6.52 3.18
N ARG A 76 -5.43 -5.99 2.23
CA ARG A 76 -6.56 -6.71 1.65
C ARG A 76 -6.68 -6.49 0.16
N ARG A 77 -6.60 -7.58 -0.60
CA ARG A 77 -6.94 -7.62 -2.01
C ARG A 77 -8.45 -7.65 -2.15
N ILE A 78 -9.00 -6.64 -2.81
CA ILE A 78 -10.46 -6.55 -3.04
C ILE A 78 -10.82 -7.31 -4.31
N ASP A 79 -10.03 -7.14 -5.37
CA ASP A 79 -10.23 -7.78 -6.66
C ASP A 79 -8.92 -7.88 -7.46
N GLY A 80 -9.01 -8.16 -8.76
CA GLY A 80 -7.85 -8.25 -9.65
C GLY A 80 -7.10 -6.93 -9.90
N ARG A 81 -7.65 -5.79 -9.47
CA ARG A 81 -7.15 -4.44 -9.74
C ARG A 81 -6.97 -3.57 -8.50
N THR A 82 -7.53 -3.96 -7.36
CA THR A 82 -7.56 -3.13 -6.16
C THR A 82 -6.97 -3.86 -4.96
N LEU A 83 -5.98 -3.22 -4.34
CA LEU A 83 -5.43 -3.59 -3.03
C LEU A 83 -5.67 -2.44 -2.04
N VAL A 84 -6.13 -2.75 -0.83
CA VAL A 84 -6.30 -1.81 0.28
C VAL A 84 -5.19 -2.02 1.29
N LEU A 85 -4.52 -0.93 1.65
CA LEU A 85 -3.55 -0.82 2.74
C LEU A 85 -4.14 0.14 3.77
N ALA A 86 -4.54 -0.40 4.92
CA ALA A 86 -5.18 0.39 5.96
C ALA A 86 -4.51 0.25 7.32
N GLY A 87 -4.57 1.29 8.14
CA GLY A 87 -4.04 1.29 9.50
C GLY A 87 -4.97 2.00 10.49
N GLY A 88 -4.85 1.69 11.77
CA GLY A 88 -5.56 2.41 12.84
C GLY A 88 -5.02 3.83 13.08
N SER A 89 -3.74 4.06 12.80
CA SER A 89 -3.06 5.36 12.87
C SER A 89 -2.20 5.62 11.62
N ASP A 90 -1.68 6.83 11.46
CA ASP A 90 -0.77 7.19 10.36
C ASP A 90 0.50 6.32 10.35
N ALA A 91 1.02 5.96 11.53
CA ALA A 91 2.15 5.04 11.64
C ALA A 91 1.78 3.63 11.17
N ALA A 92 0.60 3.14 11.56
CA ALA A 92 0.10 1.84 11.12
C ALA A 92 -0.19 1.80 9.61
N VAL A 93 -0.60 2.91 8.99
CA VAL A 93 -0.72 3.03 7.53
C VAL A 93 0.65 2.88 6.86
N ALA A 94 1.70 3.51 7.40
CA ALA A 94 3.05 3.32 6.89
C ALA A 94 3.51 1.86 7.04
N TRP A 95 3.20 1.20 8.16
CA TRP A 95 3.49 -0.23 8.32
C TRP A 95 2.78 -1.10 7.28
N ALA A 96 1.52 -0.82 6.94
CA ALA A 96 0.83 -1.53 5.87
C ALA A 96 1.55 -1.41 4.51
N ILE A 97 2.12 -0.24 4.23
CA ILE A 97 2.92 -0.01 3.02
C ILE A 97 4.21 -0.83 3.06
N TYR A 98 4.95 -0.79 4.17
CA TYR A 98 6.20 -1.54 4.27
C TYR A 98 5.98 -3.05 4.29
N GLU A 99 4.90 -3.53 4.90
CA GLU A 99 4.49 -4.95 4.83
C GLU A 99 4.24 -5.35 3.36
N LEU A 100 3.56 -4.54 2.55
CA LEU A 100 3.40 -4.82 1.11
C LEU A 100 4.76 -4.90 0.41
N VAL A 101 5.68 -4.00 0.74
CA VAL A 101 7.04 -4.00 0.18
C VAL A 101 7.80 -5.27 0.59
N GLU A 102 7.64 -5.77 1.81
CA GLU A 102 8.19 -7.07 2.23
C GLU A 102 7.56 -8.27 1.50
N GLN A 103 6.27 -8.20 1.16
CA GLN A 103 5.60 -9.21 0.33
C GLN A 103 6.22 -9.29 -1.08
N TYR A 104 6.79 -8.19 -1.59
CA TYR A 104 7.59 -8.19 -2.82
C TYR A 104 9.03 -8.68 -2.63
N GLY A 105 9.39 -9.13 -1.42
CA GLY A 105 10.68 -9.75 -1.13
C GLY A 105 11.76 -8.77 -0.66
N VAL A 106 11.44 -7.49 -0.47
CA VAL A 106 12.37 -6.53 0.14
C VAL A 106 12.58 -6.90 1.61
N ARG A 107 13.80 -6.69 2.10
CA ARG A 107 14.14 -6.85 3.53
C ARG A 107 14.74 -5.56 4.06
N PHE A 108 14.15 -5.04 5.12
CA PHE A 108 14.61 -3.85 5.81
C PHE A 108 15.68 -4.24 6.84
N LEU A 109 16.95 -3.91 6.58
CA LEU A 109 18.04 -4.12 7.53
C LEU A 109 18.45 -2.79 8.15
N LEU A 110 19.23 -2.85 9.24
CA LEU A 110 19.66 -1.66 9.99
C LEU A 110 20.39 -0.62 9.11
N HIS A 111 21.15 -1.07 8.12
CA HIS A 111 22.03 -0.21 7.32
C HIS A 111 21.48 0.07 5.91
N GLU A 112 20.67 -0.83 5.37
CA GLU A 112 20.14 -0.73 4.01
C GLU A 112 18.95 -1.66 3.80
N ASP A 113 18.21 -1.36 2.73
CA ASP A 113 17.13 -2.20 2.25
C ASP A 113 17.64 -3.13 1.15
N VAL A 114 17.52 -4.44 1.39
CA VAL A 114 17.93 -5.46 0.43
C VAL A 114 16.77 -5.79 -0.48
N LEU A 115 16.94 -5.51 -1.77
CA LEU A 115 15.94 -5.86 -2.80
C LEU A 115 16.16 -7.31 -3.27
N PRO A 116 15.10 -8.02 -3.67
CA PRO A 116 15.23 -9.33 -4.29
C PRO A 116 16.02 -9.22 -5.60
N GLN A 117 16.84 -10.23 -5.90
CA GLN A 117 17.57 -10.30 -7.18
C GLN A 117 16.61 -10.44 -8.37
N GLU A 118 15.52 -11.20 -8.18
CA GLU A 118 14.51 -11.47 -9.19
C GLU A 118 13.11 -11.21 -8.61
N PRO A 119 12.61 -9.96 -8.62
CA PRO A 119 11.29 -9.63 -8.08
C PRO A 119 10.12 -10.26 -8.86
N GLY A 120 10.38 -10.75 -10.08
CA GLY A 120 9.35 -11.25 -10.97
C GLY A 120 8.46 -10.15 -11.54
N PRO A 121 7.38 -10.50 -12.26
CA PRO A 121 6.43 -9.53 -12.76
C PRO A 121 5.60 -8.93 -11.61
N PHE A 122 5.24 -7.65 -11.77
CA PHE A 122 4.33 -6.99 -10.84
C PHE A 122 3.00 -7.75 -10.73
N HIS A 123 2.51 -7.85 -9.49
CA HIS A 123 1.20 -8.40 -9.18
C HIS A 123 0.67 -7.76 -7.90
N LEU A 124 -0.65 -7.73 -7.72
CA LEU A 124 -1.23 -7.47 -6.41
C LEU A 124 -1.21 -8.76 -5.58
N PRO A 125 -0.58 -8.80 -4.39
CA PRO A 125 -0.53 -10.00 -3.56
C PRO A 125 -1.92 -10.53 -3.23
N GLN A 126 -2.07 -11.86 -3.20
CA GLN A 126 -3.27 -12.53 -2.73
C GLN A 126 -3.27 -12.55 -1.20
N ILE A 127 -3.77 -11.47 -0.60
CA ILE A 127 -3.73 -11.28 0.85
C ILE A 127 -5.05 -10.70 1.37
N ASP A 128 -5.49 -11.20 2.51
CA ASP A 128 -6.52 -10.61 3.36
C ASP A 128 -6.10 -10.88 4.80
N LYS A 129 -5.31 -9.98 5.37
CA LYS A 129 -4.68 -10.19 6.67
C LYS A 129 -4.61 -8.91 7.48
N VAL A 130 -5.05 -9.03 8.73
CA VAL A 130 -4.84 -8.06 9.80
C VAL A 130 -3.56 -8.42 10.55
N PHE A 131 -2.78 -7.41 10.88
CA PHE A 131 -1.57 -7.47 11.67
C PHE A 131 -1.77 -6.61 12.90
N GLU A 132 -1.70 -7.24 14.07
CA GLU A 132 -1.77 -6.60 15.38
C GLU A 132 -0.49 -6.97 16.15
N PRO A 133 -0.02 -6.08 17.05
CA PRO A 133 1.11 -6.38 17.95
C PRO A 133 0.80 -7.45 19.00
#